data_AF-A0A7S1JNJ2-F1
#
_entry.id   AF-A0A7S1JNJ2-F1
#
_cell.length_a   1.000
_cell.length_b   1.000
_cell.length_c   1.000
_cell.angle_alpha   90.00
_cell.angle_beta   90.00
_cell.angle_gamma   90.00
#
_symmetry.space_group_name_H-M   'P 1'
#
loop_
_entity.id
_entity.type
_entity.pdbx_description
1 polymer ?
#
loop_
_entity_poly.entity_id
_entity_poly.type
_entity_poly.pdbx_seq_one_letter_code
_entity_poly.pdbx_strand_id
1 'polypeptide(L)'
;EWGECLGKDGLRVDCGGGERSRQPIWTRKPTAKNTVCDIENKAYTEKCATDKCVDDCEWQEWGNWHECPLPCTPPGQAPPKQTRTRSIKTEARGGGKECEGEANEERTCPGLTVCKSAQEQRELAGMGDGGDTHGDGGQPSAASHGTEPAFALLLAVLVLALMSHFESRRVLVRTCRQ
;
A
#
# COMPACT_ATOMS: atom_id res chain seq x y z
N GLU A 1 -14.28 -12.96 -37.43
CA GLU A 1 -14.07 -11.78 -36.58
C GLU A 1 -13.05 -12.12 -35.49
N TRP A 2 -12.35 -11.13 -34.94
CA TRP A 2 -11.45 -11.35 -33.81
C TRP A 2 -12.23 -11.47 -32.51
N GLY A 3 -11.83 -12.40 -31.65
CA GLY A 3 -12.32 -12.49 -30.28
C GLY A 3 -11.80 -11.38 -29.38
N GLU A 4 -12.20 -11.42 -28.11
CA GLU A 4 -11.72 -10.48 -27.09
C GLU A 4 -10.21 -10.62 -26.86
N CYS A 5 -9.58 -9.51 -26.43
CA CYS A 5 -8.19 -9.52 -26.00
C CYS A 5 -8.13 -10.06 -24.58
N LEU A 6 -7.52 -11.24 -24.40
CA LEU A 6 -7.44 -11.90 -23.09
C LEU A 6 -6.02 -11.85 -22.55
N GLY A 7 -5.91 -11.54 -21.26
CA GLY A 7 -4.68 -11.61 -20.49
C GLY A 7 -4.28 -13.05 -20.17
N LYS A 8 -3.18 -13.21 -19.44
CA LYS A 8 -2.69 -14.54 -19.01
C LYS A 8 -3.65 -15.28 -18.06
N ASP A 9 -4.47 -14.52 -17.35
CA ASP A 9 -5.52 -14.98 -16.45
C ASP A 9 -6.83 -15.31 -17.18
N GLY A 10 -6.88 -15.12 -18.50
CA GLY A 10 -8.09 -15.34 -19.30
C GLY A 10 -9.15 -14.26 -19.12
N LEU A 11 -8.84 -13.17 -18.40
CA LEU A 11 -9.72 -12.02 -18.28
C LEU A 11 -9.47 -11.06 -19.44
N ARG A 12 -10.52 -10.32 -19.82
CA ARG A 12 -10.40 -9.28 -20.83
C ARG A 12 -9.43 -8.19 -20.38
N VAL A 13 -8.51 -7.81 -21.25
CA VAL A 13 -7.53 -6.73 -21.00
C VAL A 13 -7.55 -5.69 -22.12
N ASP A 14 -7.43 -4.43 -21.74
CA ASP A 14 -7.35 -3.30 -22.68
C ASP A 14 -5.92 -2.70 -22.72
N CYS A 15 -5.05 -3.05 -21.77
CA CYS A 15 -3.63 -2.68 -21.72
C CYS A 15 -2.77 -3.82 -21.10
N GLY A 16 -1.45 -3.68 -21.07
CA GLY A 16 -0.53 -4.58 -20.37
C GLY A 16 -0.18 -5.86 -21.13
N GLY A 17 -0.72 -6.02 -22.33
CA GLY A 17 -0.50 -7.13 -23.24
C GLY A 17 -1.50 -8.26 -23.03
N GLY A 18 -2.14 -8.65 -24.13
CA GLY A 18 -2.98 -9.83 -24.21
C GLY A 18 -2.83 -10.54 -25.55
N GLU A 19 -3.60 -11.61 -25.71
CA GLU A 19 -3.75 -12.33 -26.96
C GLU A 19 -5.21 -12.43 -27.34
N ARG A 20 -5.50 -12.26 -28.63
CA ARG A 20 -6.81 -12.54 -29.20
C ARG A 20 -6.69 -13.52 -30.34
N SER A 21 -7.68 -14.38 -30.48
CA SER A 21 -7.76 -15.36 -31.55
C SER A 21 -8.98 -15.12 -32.42
N ARG A 22 -8.86 -15.44 -33.71
CA ARG A 22 -10.02 -15.53 -34.62
C ARG A 22 -10.12 -16.90 -35.24
N GLN A 23 -11.36 -17.30 -35.51
CA GLN A 23 -11.65 -18.55 -36.20
C GLN A 23 -11.05 -18.55 -37.62
N PRO A 24 -10.67 -19.74 -38.16
CA PRO A 24 -10.19 -19.88 -39.52
C PRO A 24 -11.20 -19.33 -40.54
N ILE A 25 -10.70 -18.65 -41.56
CA ILE A 25 -11.53 -18.21 -42.68
C ILE A 25 -11.59 -19.36 -43.68
N TRP A 26 -12.71 -20.07 -43.73
CA TRP A 26 -12.97 -21.11 -44.72
C TRP A 26 -13.14 -20.48 -46.10
N THR A 27 -12.07 -20.39 -46.87
CA THR A 27 -12.18 -20.10 -48.32
C THR A 27 -12.38 -21.43 -49.05
N ARG A 28 -13.60 -21.70 -49.53
CA ARG A 28 -13.82 -22.80 -50.47
C ARG A 28 -12.96 -22.57 -51.72
N LYS A 29 -12.26 -23.60 -52.20
CA LYS A 29 -11.62 -23.65 -53.53
C LYS A 29 -12.09 -24.90 -54.31
N PRO A 30 -11.63 -25.07 -55.55
CA PRO A 30 -12.32 -24.81 -56.81
C PRO A 30 -13.20 -25.99 -57.28
N THR A 31 -14.06 -25.71 -58.25
CA THR A 31 -14.81 -26.72 -59.01
C THR A 31 -13.88 -27.72 -59.73
N ALA A 32 -14.15 -29.01 -59.49
CA ALA A 32 -13.84 -30.22 -60.26
C ALA A 32 -12.57 -31.06 -59.92
N LYS A 33 -12.85 -32.34 -59.59
CA LYS A 33 -12.02 -33.57 -59.66
C LYS A 33 -10.73 -33.62 -58.81
N ASN A 34 -10.86 -34.25 -57.65
CA ASN A 34 -9.83 -34.98 -56.90
C ASN A 34 -8.61 -34.23 -56.32
N THR A 35 -8.79 -33.00 -55.83
CA THR A 35 -7.74 -32.30 -55.09
C THR A 35 -8.19 -32.02 -53.65
N VAL A 36 -7.54 -32.67 -52.69
CA VAL A 36 -7.68 -32.37 -51.26
C VAL A 36 -7.36 -30.89 -51.09
N CYS A 37 -8.32 -30.13 -50.54
CA CYS A 37 -8.09 -28.74 -50.20
C CYS A 37 -7.14 -28.74 -48.99
N ASP A 38 -5.95 -28.16 -49.14
CA ASP A 38 -5.19 -27.65 -48.00
C ASP A 38 -6.06 -26.58 -47.34
N ILE A 39 -6.91 -27.03 -46.43
CA ILE A 39 -7.61 -26.15 -45.52
C ILE A 39 -6.53 -25.74 -44.53
N GLU A 40 -5.97 -24.55 -44.72
CA GLU A 40 -5.16 -23.90 -43.69
C GLU A 40 -6.11 -23.55 -42.53
N ASN A 41 -6.44 -24.56 -41.71
CA ASN A 41 -7.19 -24.43 -40.46
C ASN A 41 -6.28 -23.79 -39.41
N LYS A 42 -5.69 -22.66 -39.75
CA LYS A 42 -4.80 -21.93 -38.88
C LYS A 42 -5.68 -21.04 -38.01
N ALA A 43 -5.77 -21.40 -36.73
CA ALA A 43 -6.18 -20.44 -35.72
C ALA A 43 -5.17 -19.29 -35.76
N TYR A 44 -5.66 -18.07 -36.04
CA TYR A 44 -4.83 -16.88 -36.01
C TYR A 44 -4.87 -16.33 -34.60
N THR A 45 -3.71 -16.13 -33.99
CA THR A 45 -3.54 -15.44 -32.71
C THR A 45 -2.63 -14.25 -32.93
N GLU A 46 -2.99 -13.12 -32.36
CA GLU A 46 -2.17 -11.91 -32.37
C GLU A 46 -2.11 -11.26 -30.99
N LYS A 47 -1.03 -10.50 -30.78
CA LYS A 47 -0.91 -9.64 -29.60
C LYS A 47 -1.86 -8.46 -29.73
N CYS A 48 -2.46 -8.09 -28.61
CA CYS A 48 -3.33 -6.93 -28.48
C CYS A 48 -3.04 -6.24 -27.14
N ALA A 49 -3.63 -5.05 -26.92
CA ALA A 49 -3.48 -4.31 -25.66
C ALA A 49 -2.00 -4.07 -25.26
N THR A 50 -1.10 -3.89 -26.22
CA THR A 50 0.35 -3.86 -25.99
C THR A 50 0.84 -2.60 -25.30
N ASP A 51 -0.01 -1.59 -25.21
CA ASP A 51 0.29 -0.36 -24.48
C ASP A 51 0.43 -0.64 -22.99
N LYS A 52 1.29 0.13 -22.32
CA LYS A 52 1.43 0.02 -20.86
C LYS A 52 0.13 0.42 -20.20
N CYS A 53 -0.29 -0.30 -19.17
CA CYS A 53 -1.38 0.15 -18.31
C CYS A 53 -0.93 1.39 -17.54
N VAL A 54 -1.74 2.45 -17.64
CA VAL A 54 -1.53 3.72 -16.96
C VAL A 54 -2.67 3.89 -15.98
N ASP A 55 -2.34 3.94 -14.70
CA ASP A 55 -3.29 4.18 -13.62
C ASP A 55 -2.90 5.48 -12.94
N ASP A 56 -3.83 6.42 -12.87
CA ASP A 56 -3.66 7.64 -12.09
C ASP A 56 -3.85 7.34 -10.60
N CYS A 57 -3.19 8.12 -9.75
CA CYS A 57 -3.34 8.00 -8.33
C CYS A 57 -4.73 8.47 -7.88
N GLU A 58 -5.34 7.70 -6.99
CA GLU A 58 -6.62 8.05 -6.37
C GLU A 58 -6.46 8.11 -4.86
N TRP A 59 -7.00 9.16 -4.24
CA TRP A 59 -7.15 9.25 -2.79
C TRP A 59 -8.32 8.38 -2.31
N GLN A 60 -8.18 7.79 -1.12
CA GLN A 60 -9.33 7.31 -0.34
C GLN A 60 -10.21 8.49 0.10
N GLU A 61 -11.43 8.16 0.54
CA GLU A 61 -12.24 9.12 1.27
C GLU A 61 -11.52 9.59 2.54
N TRP A 62 -11.78 10.85 2.90
CA TRP A 62 -11.26 11.40 4.14
C TRP A 62 -11.78 10.63 5.34
N GLY A 63 -10.89 10.33 6.28
CA GLY A 63 -11.28 9.89 7.60
C GLY A 63 -12.11 10.94 8.34
N ASN A 64 -12.74 10.51 9.42
CA ASN A 64 -13.40 11.43 10.34
C ASN A 64 -12.39 12.42 10.90
N TRP A 65 -12.88 13.61 11.24
CA TRP A 65 -12.10 14.55 12.02
C TRP A 65 -11.80 13.97 13.40
N HIS A 66 -10.54 14.04 13.79
CA HIS A 66 -10.14 13.76 15.16
C HIS A 66 -10.84 14.72 16.12
N GLU A 67 -11.04 14.26 17.35
CA GLU A 67 -11.59 15.11 18.40
C GLU A 67 -10.67 16.31 18.65
N CYS A 68 -11.27 17.40 19.12
CA CYS A 68 -10.51 18.58 19.48
C CYS A 68 -9.56 18.26 20.64
N PRO A 69 -8.26 18.58 20.51
CA PRO A 69 -7.26 18.19 21.51
C PRO A 69 -7.47 18.91 22.84
N LEU A 70 -8.20 20.03 22.82
CA LEU A 70 -8.62 20.75 24.00
C LEU A 70 -10.15 20.98 23.97
N PRO A 71 -10.82 20.84 25.11
CA PRO A 71 -12.26 21.00 25.26
C PRO A 71 -12.70 22.47 25.37
N CYS A 72 -11.75 23.40 25.52
CA CYS A 72 -11.99 24.84 25.54
C CYS A 72 -10.75 25.59 25.00
N THR A 73 -10.94 26.84 24.58
CA THR A 73 -9.86 27.70 24.09
C THR A 73 -9.17 28.38 25.28
N PRO A 74 -7.84 28.27 25.45
CA PRO A 74 -7.16 28.95 26.55
C PRO A 74 -7.27 30.48 26.45
N PRO A 75 -7.37 31.21 27.57
CA PRO A 75 -7.45 32.67 27.57
C PRO A 75 -6.26 33.30 26.83
N GLY A 76 -6.55 34.17 25.87
CA GLY A 76 -5.52 34.86 25.09
C GLY A 76 -4.80 34.00 24.05
N GLN A 77 -5.26 32.76 23.80
CA GLN A 77 -4.72 31.89 22.75
C GLN A 77 -5.71 31.71 21.60
N ALA A 78 -5.20 31.30 20.44
CA ALA A 78 -6.04 30.90 19.32
C ALA A 78 -6.78 29.58 19.65
N PRO A 79 -7.97 29.35 19.08
CA PRO A 79 -8.67 28.09 19.27
C PRO A 79 -7.82 26.91 18.77
N PRO A 80 -7.86 25.75 19.45
CA PRO A 80 -7.12 24.57 19.03
C PRO A 80 -7.56 24.11 17.64
N LYS A 81 -6.69 23.36 16.97
CA LYS A 81 -7.00 22.71 15.70
C LYS A 81 -7.26 21.23 15.90
N GLN A 82 -8.14 20.69 15.06
CA GLN A 82 -8.34 19.26 14.88
C GLN A 82 -7.80 18.85 13.51
N THR A 83 -7.46 17.58 13.36
CA THR A 83 -6.90 17.05 12.12
C THR A 83 -7.77 15.93 11.57
N ARG A 84 -7.62 15.65 10.28
CA ARG A 84 -8.09 14.42 9.66
C ARG A 84 -7.07 13.94 8.66
N THR A 85 -7.14 12.65 8.32
CA THR A 85 -6.20 12.01 7.42
C THR A 85 -6.93 11.22 6.34
N ARG A 86 -6.26 11.00 5.22
CA ARG A 86 -6.68 10.09 4.15
C ARG A 86 -5.46 9.32 3.66
N SER A 87 -5.67 8.14 3.12
CA SER A 87 -4.62 7.33 2.49
C SER A 87 -4.82 7.26 0.97
N ILE A 88 -3.80 6.80 0.26
CA ILE A 88 -3.90 6.54 -1.18
C ILE A 88 -4.72 5.26 -1.38
N LYS A 89 -5.73 5.33 -2.24
CA LYS A 89 -6.58 4.20 -2.65
C LYS A 89 -5.91 3.40 -3.77
N THR A 90 -5.41 4.12 -4.76
CA THR A 90 -4.71 3.55 -5.92
C THR A 90 -3.45 4.37 -6.13
N GLU A 91 -2.30 3.71 -6.14
CA GLU A 91 -1.01 4.36 -6.46
C GLU A 91 -0.87 4.59 -7.96
N ALA A 92 -0.19 5.66 -8.36
CA ALA A 92 0.10 5.91 -9.76
C ALA A 92 0.97 4.78 -10.37
N ARG A 93 0.64 4.35 -11.59
CA ARG A 93 1.39 3.31 -12.32
C ARG A 93 1.53 3.63 -13.79
N GLY A 94 2.59 3.10 -14.39
CA GLY A 94 2.79 3.17 -15.84
C GLY A 94 3.02 4.58 -16.40
N GLY A 95 3.32 5.55 -15.55
CA GLY A 95 3.40 6.97 -15.92
C GLY A 95 2.10 7.75 -15.69
N GLY A 96 1.16 7.20 -14.92
CA GLY A 96 -0.01 7.93 -14.45
C GLY A 96 0.35 9.07 -13.50
N LYS A 97 -0.61 9.94 -13.22
CA LYS A 97 -0.42 11.12 -12.39
C LYS A 97 -0.36 10.74 -10.92
N GLU A 98 0.62 11.29 -10.22
CA GLU A 98 0.70 11.21 -8.76
C GLU A 98 -0.46 11.94 -8.09
N CYS A 99 -0.81 11.52 -6.87
CA CYS A 99 -1.89 12.14 -6.12
C CYS A 99 -1.53 13.59 -5.77
N GLU A 100 -2.38 14.53 -6.19
CA GLU A 100 -2.21 15.94 -5.85
C GLU A 100 -2.85 16.26 -4.47
N GLY A 101 -2.16 17.11 -3.70
CA GLY A 101 -2.59 17.58 -2.38
C GLY A 101 -2.04 16.74 -1.22
N GLU A 102 -2.45 17.10 0.00
CA GLU A 102 -1.91 16.52 1.22
C GLU A 102 -2.71 15.30 1.70
N ALA A 103 -2.03 14.42 2.45
CA ALA A 103 -2.64 13.29 3.15
C ALA A 103 -3.28 13.70 4.50
N ASN A 104 -2.92 14.87 5.01
CA ASN A 104 -3.38 15.40 6.29
C ASN A 104 -4.03 16.77 6.09
N GLU A 105 -5.13 17.01 6.80
CA GLU A 105 -5.80 18.30 6.80
C GLU A 105 -6.02 18.76 8.24
N GLU A 106 -5.85 20.06 8.47
CA GLU A 106 -6.13 20.69 9.76
C GLU A 106 -7.24 21.72 9.62
N ARG A 107 -8.10 21.83 10.65
CA ARG A 107 -9.03 22.94 10.78
C ARG A 107 -9.16 23.39 12.22
N THR A 108 -9.61 24.62 12.41
CA THR A 108 -9.96 25.13 13.73
C THR A 108 -11.14 24.35 14.33
N CYS A 109 -11.06 24.06 15.62
CA CYS A 109 -12.15 23.44 16.36
C CYS A 109 -13.41 24.32 16.40
N PRO A 110 -14.57 23.82 15.94
CA PRO A 110 -15.80 24.59 15.95
C PRO A 110 -16.39 24.64 17.36
N GLY A 111 -16.88 25.82 17.77
CA GLY A 111 -17.77 25.95 18.91
C GLY A 111 -17.13 25.86 20.31
N LEU A 112 -15.81 25.97 20.43
CA LEU A 112 -15.16 25.97 21.74
C LEU A 112 -15.27 27.32 22.45
N THR A 113 -15.75 27.31 23.69
CA THR A 113 -15.73 28.48 24.57
C THR A 113 -14.34 28.74 25.13
N VAL A 114 -14.08 29.94 25.63
CA VAL A 114 -12.83 30.25 26.34
C VAL A 114 -12.86 29.57 27.72
N CYS A 115 -11.76 28.92 28.12
CA CYS A 115 -11.62 28.33 29.45
C CYS A 115 -11.64 29.45 30.51
N LYS A 116 -12.30 29.26 31.65
CA LYS A 116 -12.33 30.26 32.74
C LYS A 116 -11.02 30.26 33.52
N SER A 117 -10.32 29.13 33.58
CA SER A 117 -9.01 29.01 34.20
C SER A 117 -8.14 27.94 33.53
N ALA A 118 -6.83 28.01 33.78
CA ALA A 118 -5.90 26.97 33.34
C ALA A 118 -6.12 25.63 34.04
N GLN A 119 -6.72 25.64 35.24
CA GLN A 119 -7.06 24.43 35.98
C GLN A 119 -8.26 23.71 35.34
N GLU A 120 -9.34 24.44 35.02
CA GLU A 120 -10.52 23.92 34.30
C GLU A 120 -10.11 23.27 32.97
N GLN A 121 -9.17 23.88 32.24
CA GLN A 121 -8.64 23.31 31.00
C GLN A 121 -7.99 21.95 31.21
N ARG A 122 -7.18 21.78 32.27
CA ARG A 122 -6.49 20.51 32.57
C ARG A 122 -7.47 19.44 33.02
N GLU A 123 -8.45 19.81 33.84
CA GLU A 123 -9.49 18.91 34.33
C GLU A 123 -10.36 18.38 33.18
N LEU A 124 -10.77 19.25 32.25
CA LEU A 124 -11.58 18.84 31.09
C LEU A 124 -10.77 18.09 30.02
N ALA A 125 -9.47 18.41 29.86
CA ALA A 125 -8.59 17.71 28.91
C ALA A 125 -8.17 16.32 29.43
N GLY A 126 -8.34 16.06 30.73
CA GLY A 126 -8.21 14.75 31.34
C GLY A 126 -9.44 13.90 31.05
N MET A 127 -9.34 13.01 30.05
CA MET A 127 -10.12 11.77 30.03
C MET A 127 -10.05 11.16 31.44
N GLY A 128 -11.21 11.07 32.11
CA GLY A 128 -11.32 11.02 33.57
C GLY A 128 -10.49 9.96 34.31
N ASP A 129 -10.05 10.36 35.50
CA ASP A 129 -9.87 9.58 36.72
C ASP A 129 -9.70 8.05 36.57
N GLY A 130 -8.46 7.62 36.38
CA GLY A 130 -8.00 6.42 37.08
C GLY A 130 -7.98 6.75 38.56
N GLY A 131 -9.08 6.42 39.24
CA GLY A 131 -9.44 6.88 40.58
C GLY A 131 -8.33 6.83 41.64
N ASP A 132 -8.44 7.80 42.54
CA ASP A 132 -7.80 7.89 43.86
C ASP A 132 -7.18 6.59 44.40
N THR A 133 -5.85 6.49 44.34
CA THR A 133 -5.08 5.76 45.36
C THR A 133 -4.36 6.78 46.24
N HIS A 134 -5.02 7.21 47.32
CA HIS A 134 -4.31 7.73 48.49
C HIS A 134 -3.51 6.58 49.12
N GLY A 135 -2.17 6.68 49.16
CA GLY A 135 -1.38 5.79 50.00
C GLY A 135 0.09 5.60 49.61
N ASP A 136 0.92 6.41 50.25
CA ASP A 136 2.31 6.15 50.61
C ASP A 136 3.44 6.39 49.60
N GLY A 137 4.52 6.97 50.13
CA GLY A 137 5.65 7.47 49.38
C GLY A 137 6.48 6.36 48.75
N GLY A 138 6.65 6.45 47.43
CA GLY A 138 7.56 5.61 46.67
C GLY A 138 8.33 6.45 45.68
N GLN A 139 9.57 6.77 46.04
CA GLN A 139 10.59 7.37 45.18
C GLN A 139 10.64 6.70 43.79
N PRO A 140 10.62 7.43 42.66
CA PRO A 140 10.87 6.82 41.36
C PRO A 140 12.38 6.53 41.26
N SER A 141 12.78 5.34 41.69
CA SER A 141 14.04 4.74 41.27
C SER A 141 13.98 4.52 39.77
N ALA A 142 14.96 5.07 39.07
CA ALA A 142 15.22 4.82 37.67
C ALA A 142 15.32 3.30 37.42
N ALA A 143 14.30 2.72 36.81
CA ALA A 143 14.39 1.40 36.22
C ALA A 143 15.13 1.56 34.89
N SER A 144 16.44 1.34 34.93
CA SER A 144 17.26 1.12 33.75
C SER A 144 16.60 0.04 32.90
N HIS A 145 16.35 0.34 31.63
CA HIS A 145 16.15 -0.68 30.60
C HIS A 145 17.41 -1.55 30.58
N GLY A 146 17.36 -2.66 31.34
CA GLY A 146 18.30 -3.74 31.22
C GLY A 146 18.13 -4.34 29.84
N THR A 147 19.03 -3.99 28.92
CA THR A 147 19.24 -4.78 27.72
C THR A 147 19.65 -6.18 28.18
N GLU A 148 18.69 -7.11 28.17
CA GLU A 148 18.96 -8.51 28.48
C GLU A 148 20.03 -9.04 27.52
N PRO A 149 21.12 -9.65 28.01
CA PRO A 149 22.21 -10.16 27.17
C PRO A 149 21.78 -11.31 26.24
N ALA A 150 20.55 -11.80 26.36
CA ALA A 150 19.99 -12.86 25.53
C ALA A 150 19.78 -12.44 24.06
N PHE A 151 19.36 -11.19 23.80
CA PHE A 151 19.08 -10.72 22.43
C PHE A 151 20.37 -10.47 21.61
N ALA A 152 21.44 -10.03 22.26
CA ALA A 152 22.73 -9.81 21.60
C ALA A 152 23.38 -11.12 21.13
N LEU A 153 23.27 -12.19 21.92
CA LEU A 153 23.76 -13.52 21.54
C LEU A 153 22.94 -14.12 20.39
N LEU A 154 21.62 -13.93 20.40
CA LEU A 154 20.74 -14.39 19.32
C LEU A 154 21.05 -13.70 17.98
N LEU A 155 21.26 -12.38 18.00
CA LEU A 155 21.68 -11.62 16.81
C LEU A 155 23.07 -12.04 16.32
N ALA A 156 24.04 -12.27 17.22
CA ALA A 156 25.37 -12.72 16.84
C ALA A 156 25.34 -14.11 16.17
N VAL A 157 24.54 -15.05 16.69
CA VAL A 157 24.36 -16.38 16.08
C VAL A 157 23.69 -16.29 14.71
N LEU A 158 22.68 -15.42 14.56
CA LEU A 158 22.02 -15.15 13.27
C LEU A 158 22.99 -14.56 12.24
N VAL A 159 23.82 -13.59 12.63
CA VAL A 159 24.82 -12.99 11.74
C VAL A 159 25.87 -14.02 11.32
N LEU A 160 26.36 -14.85 12.25
CA LEU A 160 27.32 -15.92 11.91
C LEU A 160 26.71 -16.99 10.99
N ALA A 161 25.44 -17.36 11.19
CA ALA A 161 24.73 -18.28 10.30
C ALA A 161 24.55 -17.71 8.88
N LEU A 162 24.23 -16.40 8.77
CA LEU A 162 24.11 -15.72 7.48
C LEU A 162 25.46 -15.60 6.76
N MET A 163 26.54 -15.31 7.49
CA MET A 163 27.89 -15.28 6.91
C MET A 163 28.33 -16.66 6.40
N SER A 164 28.01 -17.74 7.13
CA SER A 164 28.33 -19.11 6.72
C SER A 164 27.51 -19.57 5.50
N HIS A 165 26.25 -19.12 5.39
CA HIS A 165 25.44 -19.30 4.18
C HIS A 165 25.96 -18.48 2.99
N PHE A 166 26.52 -17.29 3.23
CA PHE A 166 27.09 -16.45 2.18
C PHE A 166 28.39 -17.04 1.60
N GLU A 167 29.23 -17.64 2.44
CA GLU A 167 30.42 -18.37 1.98
C GLU A 167 30.07 -19.65 1.22
N SER A 168 29.02 -20.37 1.63
CA SER A 168 28.52 -21.54 0.88
C SER A 168 27.99 -21.17 -0.51
N ARG A 169 27.42 -19.98 -0.70
CA ARG A 169 26.95 -19.51 -2.01
C ARG A 169 28.07 -18.98 -2.92
N ARG A 170 29.26 -18.68 -2.39
CA ARG A 170 30.43 -18.26 -3.20
C ARG A 170 31.22 -19.43 -3.79
N VAL A 171 30.96 -20.67 -3.36
CA VAL A 171 31.71 -21.86 -3.84
C VAL A 171 31.06 -22.53 -5.07
N LEU A 172 29.85 -22.12 -5.51
CA LEU A 172 29.19 -22.68 -6.69
C LEU A 172 29.18 -21.75 -7.93
N VAL A 173 30.28 -21.04 -8.18
CA VAL A 173 30.56 -20.43 -9.50
C VAL A 173 31.97 -20.84 -9.93
N ARG A 174 32.14 -22.13 -10.24
CA ARG A 174 33.26 -22.60 -11.06
C ARG A 174 32.73 -23.53 -12.14
N THR A 175 33.01 -23.11 -13.39
CA THR A 175 33.10 -23.88 -14.63
C THR A 175 31.84 -24.53 -15.21
N CYS A 176 31.19 -23.82 -16.14
CA CYS A 176 30.78 -24.43 -17.41
C CYS A 176 31.65 -23.83 -18.52
N ARG A 177 32.65 -24.59 -18.95
CA ARG A 177 33.41 -24.38 -20.19
C ARG A 177 33.26 -25.68 -20.99
N GLN A 178 32.34 -25.69 -21.94
CA GLN A 178 32.46 -26.41 -23.21
C GLN A 178 31.39 -25.91 -24.17
#